data_AF-A0A484HHZ6-F1
#
_entry.id   AF-A0A484HHZ6-F1
#
_cell.length_a   1.000
_cell.length_b   1.000
_cell.length_c   1.000
_cell.angle_alpha   90.00
_cell.angle_beta   90.00
_cell.angle_gamma   90.00
#
_symmetry.space_group_name_H-M   'P 1'
#
loop_
_entity.id
_entity.type
_entity.pdbx_description
1 polymer ?
#
loop_
_entity_poly.entity_id
_entity_poly.type
_entity_poly.pdbx_seq_one_letter_code
_entity_poly.pdbx_strand_id
1 'polypeptide(L)'
;MSKTRKIFRKNVMRKITEMQLKIGQVPISDIKIDLLSRDEIPQLLMGLQAIDSNRKLRDEVFKILRGIVPKKIDPDNGRPGMDLWKILVLGVLRLNSNWDYDKLHHIANEHKTVREFLGHTIYEFDRKYALQTIKDNLRLLSPEILDKISRLAVRAGHKLKGASDLSGRCDSFVVETDVHFPTDINLLLDAVRKILAHISRACSEAGVAGWRQHRHNYRKIKKKFNRINKMKRSTSKSSEKKAIRDALIMEAHQEYIDLAGSYVERAGESLKALKHDFENTARAMVVEHFVSHANRQINQIRRRVIQKETIPHHEKVFSIFEEHTEWISKGKAGVRQELGLRVCVLEDQYGFILHHHVMEKQTDEKVTVSMVEQTKSKFPGLRACSFDKGFYSPDTARKLKKYLDLVILPKKGALSKKDKEVEHSPDFIAGRRRHSAVESGINALENHGLDICRDHGIFGFKRYVALSVTARNIQILGAMIQKKRLKRIKRRKGQTPLRQAA
;
A
#
# COMPACT_ATOMS: atom_id res chain seq x y z
N MET A 1 -55.53 -26.38 10.35
CA MET A 1 -54.52 -25.89 11.31
C MET A 1 -53.22 -25.58 10.59
N SER A 2 -52.96 -24.30 10.33
CA SER A 2 -51.78 -23.80 9.62
C SER A 2 -50.54 -23.87 10.52
N LYS A 3 -49.51 -24.62 10.11
CA LYS A 3 -48.20 -24.61 10.78
C LYS A 3 -47.36 -23.47 10.19
N THR A 4 -47.41 -22.31 10.84
CA THR A 4 -46.53 -21.18 10.59
C THR A 4 -45.08 -21.59 10.90
N ARG A 5 -44.27 -21.81 9.87
CA ARG A 5 -42.81 -21.97 10.00
C ARG A 5 -42.23 -20.64 10.49
N LYS A 6 -41.95 -20.54 11.80
CA LYS A 6 -41.09 -19.49 12.36
C LYS A 6 -39.70 -19.61 11.73
N ILE A 7 -39.41 -18.76 10.74
CA ILE A 7 -38.06 -18.54 10.25
C ILE A 7 -37.32 -17.81 11.36
N PHE A 8 -36.60 -18.54 12.20
CA PHE A 8 -35.62 -17.94 13.11
C PHE A 8 -34.56 -17.25 12.25
N ARG A 9 -34.63 -15.91 12.14
CA ARG A 9 -33.54 -15.09 11.61
C ARG A 9 -32.35 -15.29 12.55
N LYS A 10 -31.36 -16.07 12.12
CA LYS A 10 -30.06 -16.11 12.80
C LYS A 10 -29.51 -14.68 12.81
N ASN A 11 -29.34 -14.09 13.99
CA ASN A 11 -28.79 -12.75 14.14
C ASN A 11 -27.29 -12.80 13.87
N VAL A 12 -26.91 -12.75 12.59
CA VAL A 12 -25.50 -12.63 12.22
C VAL A 12 -25.03 -11.22 12.61
N MET A 13 -24.01 -11.15 13.46
CA MET A 13 -23.42 -9.92 13.99
C MET A 13 -22.67 -9.13 12.91
N ARG A 14 -22.11 -9.83 11.91
CA ARG A 14 -21.57 -9.23 10.68
C ARG A 14 -22.24 -9.81 9.45
N LYS A 15 -23.19 -9.06 8.88
CA LYS A 15 -23.88 -9.47 7.66
C LYS A 15 -23.06 -9.09 6.42
N ILE A 16 -23.31 -9.80 5.33
CA ILE A 16 -22.74 -9.44 4.02
C ILE A 16 -23.36 -8.12 3.51
N THR A 17 -24.68 -8.07 3.54
CA THR A 17 -25.55 -6.93 3.30
C THR A 17 -26.97 -7.35 3.74
N GLU A 18 -27.87 -6.39 3.97
CA GLU A 18 -29.30 -6.69 4.13
C GLU A 18 -29.90 -7.06 2.78
N MET A 19 -30.28 -8.33 2.60
CA MET A 19 -30.82 -8.84 1.32
C MET A 19 -32.25 -8.36 1.04
N GLN A 20 -33.00 -8.01 2.10
CA GLN A 20 -34.31 -7.40 1.97
C GLN A 20 -34.17 -5.88 1.98
N LEU A 21 -34.69 -5.23 0.94
CA LEU A 21 -34.69 -3.78 0.85
C LEU A 21 -35.52 -3.17 1.97
N LYS A 22 -34.98 -2.14 2.61
CA LYS A 22 -35.74 -1.30 3.54
C LYS A 22 -36.65 -0.35 2.76
N ILE A 23 -37.71 0.13 3.42
CA ILE A 23 -38.58 1.18 2.86
C ILE A 23 -37.72 2.42 2.56
N GLY A 24 -37.81 2.93 1.32
CA GLY A 24 -37.01 4.06 0.86
C GLY A 24 -35.56 3.75 0.48
N GLN A 25 -35.16 2.47 0.44
CA GLN A 25 -33.87 2.05 -0.09
C GLN A 25 -33.92 1.90 -1.62
N VAL A 26 -32.94 2.47 -2.33
CA VAL A 26 -32.77 2.26 -3.78
C VAL A 26 -31.93 1.00 -4.00
N PRO A 27 -32.37 0.03 -4.82
CA PRO A 27 -31.53 -1.10 -5.22
C PRO A 27 -30.24 -0.60 -5.89
N ILE A 28 -29.09 -1.20 -5.60
CA ILE A 28 -27.80 -0.76 -6.17
C ILE A 28 -27.83 -0.76 -7.70
N SER A 29 -28.54 -1.70 -8.33
CA SER A 29 -28.76 -1.76 -9.79
C SER A 29 -29.43 -0.52 -10.36
N ASP A 30 -30.23 0.18 -9.55
CA ASP A 30 -31.11 1.26 -9.96
C ASP A 30 -30.58 2.65 -9.54
N ILE A 31 -29.49 2.68 -8.75
CA ILE A 31 -28.80 3.92 -8.40
C ILE A 31 -28.35 4.63 -9.67
N LYS A 32 -28.81 5.87 -9.84
CA LYS A 32 -28.45 6.71 -10.98
C LYS A 32 -27.05 7.28 -10.76
N ILE A 33 -26.16 6.99 -11.70
CA ILE A 33 -24.78 7.50 -11.71
C ILE A 33 -24.61 8.37 -12.95
N ASP A 34 -24.04 9.55 -12.76
CA ASP A 34 -23.77 10.45 -13.87
C ASP A 34 -22.79 9.82 -14.87
N LEU A 35 -23.24 9.68 -16.11
CA LEU A 35 -22.45 9.10 -17.20
C LEU A 35 -21.49 10.12 -17.82
N LEU A 36 -21.69 11.42 -17.62
CA LEU A 36 -20.84 12.49 -18.18
C LEU A 36 -19.71 12.90 -17.25
N SER A 37 -19.82 12.59 -15.95
CA SER A 37 -18.77 12.88 -14.99
C SER A 37 -17.45 12.22 -15.37
N ARG A 38 -16.38 13.02 -15.25
CA ARG A 38 -14.98 12.63 -15.44
C ARG A 38 -14.29 12.30 -14.12
N ASP A 39 -14.97 12.51 -13.00
CA ASP A 39 -14.51 12.16 -11.67
C ASP A 39 -14.33 10.64 -11.54
N GLU A 40 -13.43 10.20 -10.67
CA GLU A 40 -13.15 8.79 -10.46
C GLU A 40 -14.25 8.05 -9.68
N ILE A 41 -15.03 8.73 -8.83
CA ILE A 41 -16.08 8.11 -8.01
C ILE A 41 -17.17 7.48 -8.90
N PRO A 42 -17.77 8.18 -9.88
CA PRO A 42 -18.78 7.58 -10.75
C PRO A 42 -18.31 6.33 -11.49
N GLN A 43 -17.06 6.31 -11.96
CA GLN A 43 -16.49 5.14 -12.63
C GLN A 43 -16.36 3.97 -11.66
N LEU A 44 -15.81 4.19 -10.46
CA LEU A 44 -15.69 3.16 -9.44
C LEU A 44 -17.07 2.62 -9.02
N LEU A 45 -18.04 3.51 -8.78
CA LEU A 45 -19.41 3.14 -8.43
C LEU A 45 -20.11 2.37 -9.55
N MET A 46 -19.88 2.69 -10.84
CA MET A 46 -20.40 1.89 -11.95
C MET A 46 -19.80 0.48 -11.97
N GLY A 47 -18.53 0.31 -11.61
CA GLY A 47 -17.90 -0.98 -11.45
C GLY A 47 -18.53 -1.80 -10.32
N LEU A 48 -18.74 -1.19 -9.15
CA LEU A 48 -19.43 -1.79 -8.01
C LEU A 48 -20.88 -2.15 -8.34
N GLN A 49 -21.61 -1.26 -9.04
CA GLN A 49 -22.97 -1.53 -9.51
C GLN A 49 -23.00 -2.73 -10.45
N ALA A 50 -22.02 -2.87 -11.34
CA ALA A 50 -21.93 -4.02 -12.25
C ALA A 50 -21.66 -5.34 -11.53
N ILE A 51 -20.87 -5.31 -10.46
CA ILE A 51 -20.63 -6.45 -9.58
C ILE A 51 -21.93 -6.87 -8.88
N ASP A 52 -22.63 -5.91 -8.26
CA ASP A 52 -23.85 -6.21 -7.50
C ASP A 52 -25.02 -6.65 -8.41
N SER A 53 -25.17 -6.01 -9.57
CA SER A 53 -26.28 -6.28 -10.50
C SER A 53 -26.19 -7.66 -11.16
N ASN A 54 -25.01 -8.28 -11.20
CA ASN A 54 -24.82 -9.62 -11.75
C ASN A 54 -24.85 -10.64 -10.62
N ARG A 55 -25.98 -11.35 -10.46
CA ARG A 55 -26.21 -12.31 -9.37
C ARG A 55 -25.05 -13.29 -9.16
N LYS A 56 -24.53 -13.91 -10.23
CA LYS A 56 -23.43 -14.88 -10.11
C LYS A 56 -22.16 -14.21 -9.58
N LEU A 57 -21.80 -13.06 -10.15
CA LEU A 57 -20.61 -12.31 -9.76
C LEU A 57 -20.72 -11.77 -8.33
N ARG A 58 -21.88 -11.21 -7.98
CA ARG A 58 -22.21 -10.75 -6.62
C ARG A 58 -22.06 -11.88 -5.61
N ASP A 59 -22.67 -13.04 -5.88
CA ASP A 59 -22.65 -14.18 -4.95
C ASP A 59 -21.21 -14.70 -4.74
N GLU A 60 -20.37 -14.70 -5.79
CA GLU A 60 -18.94 -15.03 -5.70
C GLU A 60 -18.16 -14.00 -4.87
N VAL A 61 -18.36 -12.70 -5.10
CA VAL A 61 -17.75 -11.63 -4.29
C VAL A 61 -18.20 -11.73 -2.83
N PHE A 62 -19.47 -11.98 -2.60
CA PHE A 62 -20.05 -12.11 -1.27
C PHE A 62 -19.48 -13.31 -0.52
N LYS A 63 -19.28 -14.43 -1.21
CA LYS A 63 -18.60 -15.61 -0.66
C LYS A 63 -17.17 -15.28 -0.25
N ILE A 64 -16.44 -14.51 -1.05
CA ILE A 64 -15.07 -14.08 -0.73
C ILE A 64 -15.05 -13.15 0.49
N LEU A 65 -15.95 -12.16 0.53
CA LEU A 65 -16.04 -11.19 1.62
C LEU A 65 -16.36 -11.84 2.97
N ARG A 66 -17.12 -12.94 3.02
CA ARG A 66 -17.33 -13.70 4.26
C ARG A 66 -16.03 -14.22 4.88
N GLY A 67 -14.97 -14.39 4.07
CA GLY A 67 -13.64 -14.77 4.54
C GLY A 67 -12.90 -13.68 5.33
N ILE A 68 -13.41 -12.44 5.36
CA ILE A 68 -12.86 -11.32 6.15
C ILE A 68 -12.97 -11.60 7.66
N VAL A 69 -14.02 -12.31 8.08
CA VAL A 69 -14.22 -12.65 9.50
C VAL A 69 -13.34 -13.86 9.85
N PRO A 70 -12.39 -13.75 10.79
CA PRO A 70 -11.57 -14.87 11.20
C PRO A 70 -12.40 -16.05 11.69
N LYS A 71 -12.02 -17.29 11.35
CA LYS A 71 -12.75 -18.51 11.72
C LYS A 71 -12.96 -18.71 13.22
N LYS A 72 -12.12 -18.09 14.05
CA LYS A 72 -12.18 -18.16 15.52
C LYS A 72 -13.20 -17.21 16.15
N ILE A 73 -13.79 -16.31 15.38
CA ILE A 73 -14.80 -15.36 15.85
C ILE A 73 -16.16 -15.92 15.47
N ASP A 74 -17.01 -16.14 16.47
CA ASP A 74 -18.42 -16.49 16.24
C ASP A 74 -19.11 -15.33 15.53
N PRO A 75 -19.55 -15.48 14.27
CA PRO A 75 -20.22 -14.42 13.54
C PRO A 75 -21.64 -14.16 14.06
N ASP A 76 -22.18 -15.03 14.93
CA ASP A 76 -23.53 -14.98 15.47
C ASP A 76 -23.58 -14.49 16.93
N ASN A 77 -22.44 -14.12 17.53
CA ASN A 77 -22.35 -13.63 18.91
C ASN A 77 -21.48 -12.36 19.04
N GLY A 78 -21.93 -11.35 19.79
CA GLY A 78 -21.18 -10.10 20.04
C GLY A 78 -21.95 -8.80 19.74
N ARG A 79 -21.24 -7.74 19.30
CA ARG A 79 -21.81 -6.43 18.92
C ARG A 79 -21.96 -6.28 17.40
N PRO A 80 -23.01 -5.55 16.93
CA PRO A 80 -23.14 -4.94 15.62
C PRO A 80 -21.88 -4.67 14.80
N GLY A 81 -21.46 -5.49 13.84
CA GLY A 81 -20.36 -5.13 12.95
C GLY A 81 -20.81 -4.32 11.73
N MET A 82 -19.89 -3.66 11.04
CA MET A 82 -20.18 -3.05 9.74
C MET A 82 -20.42 -4.15 8.69
N ASP A 83 -21.42 -3.97 7.82
CA ASP A 83 -21.69 -4.95 6.75
C ASP A 83 -20.50 -5.08 5.80
N LEU A 84 -20.17 -6.30 5.39
CA LEU A 84 -18.96 -6.57 4.62
C LEU A 84 -18.95 -5.87 3.25
N TRP A 85 -20.13 -5.68 2.63
CA TRP A 85 -20.26 -4.86 1.43
C TRP A 85 -19.85 -3.40 1.67
N LYS A 86 -20.28 -2.79 2.78
CA LYS A 86 -19.89 -1.41 3.15
C LYS A 86 -18.37 -1.30 3.32
N ILE A 87 -17.75 -2.31 3.94
CA ILE A 87 -16.29 -2.37 4.12
C ILE A 87 -15.59 -2.36 2.76
N LEU A 88 -16.04 -3.18 1.80
CA LEU A 88 -15.48 -3.18 0.45
C LEU A 88 -15.64 -1.82 -0.22
N VAL A 89 -16.86 -1.27 -0.25
CA VAL A 89 -17.18 0.00 -0.92
C VAL A 89 -16.31 1.14 -0.36
N LEU A 90 -16.25 1.28 0.97
CA LEU A 90 -15.43 2.32 1.61
C LEU A 90 -13.93 2.10 1.38
N GLY A 91 -13.46 0.86 1.43
CA GLY A 91 -12.06 0.53 1.18
C GLY A 91 -11.61 0.91 -0.23
N VAL A 92 -12.39 0.55 -1.25
CA VAL A 92 -12.03 0.87 -2.64
C VAL A 92 -12.18 2.36 -2.94
N LEU A 93 -13.18 3.04 -2.36
CA LEU A 93 -13.32 4.50 -2.49
C LEU A 93 -12.11 5.23 -1.91
N ARG A 94 -11.67 4.83 -0.71
CA ARG A 94 -10.52 5.45 -0.04
C ARG A 94 -9.31 5.51 -0.96
N LEU A 95 -8.90 4.38 -1.53
CA LEU A 95 -7.68 4.34 -2.32
C LEU A 95 -7.89 4.89 -3.73
N ASN A 96 -8.99 4.54 -4.39
CA ASN A 96 -9.26 5.05 -5.74
C ASN A 96 -9.29 6.57 -5.81
N SER A 97 -9.68 7.25 -4.73
CA SER A 97 -9.71 8.72 -4.69
C SER A 97 -8.57 9.33 -3.85
N ASN A 98 -7.55 8.54 -3.49
CA ASN A 98 -6.40 8.95 -2.67
C ASN A 98 -6.77 9.70 -1.36
N TRP A 99 -7.81 9.23 -0.67
CA TRP A 99 -8.33 9.87 0.53
C TRP A 99 -7.64 9.38 1.81
N ASP A 100 -7.47 10.30 2.74
CA ASP A 100 -7.28 9.96 4.15
C ASP A 100 -8.60 9.46 4.77
N TYR A 101 -8.54 9.05 6.04
CA TYR A 101 -9.73 8.54 6.73
C TYR A 101 -10.74 9.62 7.08
N ASP A 102 -10.32 10.89 7.18
CA ASP A 102 -11.22 11.99 7.55
C ASP A 102 -12.09 12.39 6.35
N LYS A 103 -11.48 12.48 5.16
CA LYS A 103 -12.20 12.67 3.90
C LYS A 103 -13.13 11.49 3.61
N LEU A 104 -12.66 10.25 3.79
CA LEU A 104 -13.52 9.07 3.64
C LEU A 104 -14.71 9.11 4.62
N HIS A 105 -14.46 9.47 5.88
CA HIS A 105 -15.50 9.58 6.91
C HIS A 105 -16.55 10.63 6.56
N HIS A 106 -16.11 11.80 6.10
CA HIS A 106 -17.01 12.84 5.61
C HIS A 106 -17.86 12.33 4.42
N ILE A 107 -17.24 11.74 3.40
CA ILE A 107 -17.95 11.23 2.22
C ILE A 107 -18.93 10.11 2.59
N ALA A 108 -18.52 9.17 3.47
CA ALA A 108 -19.38 8.09 3.94
C ALA A 108 -20.63 8.60 4.68
N ASN A 109 -20.54 9.77 5.31
CA ASN A 109 -21.61 10.37 6.09
C ASN A 109 -22.47 11.38 5.32
N GLU A 110 -21.92 12.05 4.31
CA GLU A 110 -22.60 13.20 3.70
C GLU A 110 -22.87 13.01 2.19
N HIS A 111 -22.09 12.17 1.48
CA HIS A 111 -22.26 12.04 0.04
C HIS A 111 -23.42 11.10 -0.32
N LYS A 112 -24.52 11.67 -0.83
CA LYS A 112 -25.77 10.96 -1.17
C LYS A 112 -25.57 9.63 -1.91
N THR A 113 -24.94 9.65 -3.09
CA THR A 113 -24.78 8.42 -3.90
C THR A 113 -23.93 7.37 -3.20
N VAL A 114 -22.86 7.77 -2.51
CA VAL A 114 -22.05 6.83 -1.70
C VAL A 114 -22.92 6.22 -0.60
N ARG A 115 -23.72 7.02 0.11
CA ARG A 115 -24.65 6.51 1.13
C ARG A 115 -25.66 5.51 0.58
N GLU A 116 -26.20 5.74 -0.62
CA GLU A 116 -27.08 4.78 -1.31
C GLU A 116 -26.35 3.45 -1.58
N PHE A 117 -25.10 3.51 -2.03
CA PHE A 117 -24.25 2.30 -2.20
C PHE A 117 -23.93 1.57 -0.89
N LEU A 118 -23.91 2.31 0.22
CA LEU A 118 -23.79 1.74 1.57
C LEU A 118 -25.15 1.21 2.09
N GLY A 119 -26.23 1.31 1.32
CA GLY A 119 -27.55 0.80 1.70
C GLY A 119 -28.30 1.66 2.71
N HIS A 120 -27.96 2.94 2.82
CA HIS A 120 -28.76 3.91 3.59
C HIS A 120 -30.01 4.31 2.82
N THR A 121 -31.10 4.50 3.55
CA THR A 121 -32.36 5.02 3.01
C THR A 121 -32.46 6.54 3.15
N ILE A 122 -33.45 7.13 2.48
CA ILE A 122 -33.85 8.54 2.65
C ILE A 122 -34.34 8.88 4.08
N TYR A 123 -34.50 7.90 4.97
CA TYR A 123 -34.89 8.15 6.37
C TYR A 123 -33.72 8.00 7.34
N GLU A 124 -32.54 7.60 6.84
CA GLU A 124 -31.36 7.33 7.67
C GLU A 124 -30.29 8.43 7.52
N PHE A 125 -30.66 9.67 7.16
CA PHE A 125 -29.71 10.77 7.01
C PHE A 125 -28.92 11.06 8.30
N ASP A 126 -29.56 10.97 9.46
CA ASP A 126 -28.91 11.20 10.76
C ASP A 126 -28.00 10.05 11.22
N ARG A 127 -28.04 8.89 10.55
CA ARG A 127 -27.17 7.76 10.89
C ARG A 127 -25.76 8.03 10.38
N LYS A 128 -24.84 8.30 11.30
CA LYS A 128 -23.43 8.56 11.00
C LYS A 128 -22.52 7.43 11.46
N TYR A 129 -21.50 7.16 10.67
CA TYR A 129 -20.39 6.30 11.02
C TYR A 129 -19.43 7.05 11.94
N ALA A 130 -18.88 6.37 12.94
CA ALA A 130 -17.73 6.89 13.69
C ALA A 130 -16.43 6.64 12.89
N LEU A 131 -15.47 7.56 12.97
CA LEU A 131 -14.18 7.46 12.28
C LEU A 131 -13.44 6.17 12.64
N GLN A 132 -13.41 5.83 13.94
CA GLN A 132 -12.73 4.63 14.42
C GLN A 132 -13.37 3.35 13.87
N THR A 133 -14.71 3.31 13.77
CA THR A 133 -15.42 2.18 13.16
C THR A 133 -15.00 1.95 11.72
N ILE A 134 -14.82 3.01 10.93
CA ILE A 134 -14.31 2.89 9.55
C ILE A 134 -12.86 2.34 9.57
N LYS A 135 -11.97 2.96 10.36
CA LYS A 135 -10.55 2.54 10.46
C LYS A 135 -10.39 1.06 10.81
N ASP A 136 -11.13 0.59 11.81
CA ASP A 136 -11.01 -0.80 12.29
C ASP A 136 -11.55 -1.82 11.29
N ASN A 137 -12.65 -1.49 10.58
CA ASN A 137 -13.27 -2.42 9.65
C ASN A 137 -12.50 -2.51 8.32
N LEU A 138 -11.97 -1.41 7.81
CA LEU A 138 -11.21 -1.41 6.54
C LEU A 138 -9.92 -2.24 6.63
N ARG A 139 -9.31 -2.31 7.82
CA ARG A 139 -8.12 -3.14 8.10
C ARG A 139 -8.37 -4.64 7.95
N LEU A 140 -9.63 -5.08 7.96
CA LEU A 140 -10.00 -6.49 7.83
C LEU A 140 -9.85 -7.02 6.39
N LEU A 141 -9.78 -6.14 5.39
CA LEU A 141 -9.55 -6.53 4.00
C LEU A 141 -8.11 -7.05 3.85
N SER A 142 -7.93 -8.38 3.77
CA SER A 142 -6.60 -8.95 3.58
C SER A 142 -6.16 -8.90 2.11
N PRO A 143 -4.84 -8.90 1.82
CA PRO A 143 -4.33 -8.96 0.45
C PRO A 143 -4.92 -10.12 -0.38
N GLU A 144 -5.14 -11.28 0.22
CA GLU A 144 -5.66 -12.48 -0.44
C GLU A 144 -7.14 -12.35 -0.82
N ILE A 145 -7.93 -11.70 0.04
CA ILE A 145 -9.35 -11.40 -0.22
C ILE A 145 -9.45 -10.40 -1.36
N LEU A 146 -8.62 -9.37 -1.34
CA LEU A 146 -8.55 -8.33 -2.36
C LEU A 146 -8.12 -8.89 -3.72
N ASP A 147 -7.07 -9.72 -3.77
CA ASP A 147 -6.65 -10.41 -5.00
C ASP A 147 -7.79 -11.26 -5.61
N LYS A 148 -8.55 -11.98 -4.78
CA LYS A 148 -9.70 -12.77 -5.26
C LYS A 148 -10.79 -11.88 -5.86
N ILE A 149 -11.15 -10.77 -5.20
CA ILE A 149 -12.17 -9.83 -5.70
C ILE A 149 -11.68 -9.14 -6.98
N SER A 150 -10.42 -8.70 -7.00
CA SER A 150 -9.78 -8.09 -8.15
C SER A 150 -9.86 -9.00 -9.37
N ARG A 151 -9.53 -10.28 -9.23
CA ARG A 151 -9.66 -11.28 -10.31
C ARG A 151 -11.08 -11.40 -10.86
N LEU A 152 -12.10 -11.32 -10.00
CA LEU A 152 -13.49 -11.35 -10.46
C LEU A 152 -13.85 -10.11 -11.27
N ALA A 153 -13.39 -8.93 -10.86
CA ALA A 153 -13.57 -7.69 -11.63
C ALA A 153 -12.88 -7.77 -13.01
N VAL A 154 -11.64 -8.27 -13.05
CA VAL A 154 -10.89 -8.48 -14.30
C VAL A 154 -11.62 -9.45 -15.23
N ARG A 155 -12.04 -10.62 -14.73
CA ARG A 155 -12.81 -11.60 -15.53
C ARG A 155 -14.11 -11.04 -16.07
N ALA A 156 -14.83 -10.25 -15.27
CA ALA A 156 -16.03 -9.56 -15.72
C ALA A 156 -15.72 -8.60 -16.87
N GLY A 157 -14.63 -7.83 -16.77
CA GLY A 157 -14.15 -6.94 -17.81
C GLY A 157 -13.72 -7.66 -19.09
N HIS A 158 -12.94 -8.74 -18.96
CA HIS A 158 -12.55 -9.62 -20.08
C HIS A 158 -13.76 -10.17 -20.82
N LYS A 159 -14.79 -10.62 -20.09
CA LYS A 159 -16.04 -11.09 -20.69
C LYS A 159 -16.75 -9.98 -21.49
N LEU A 160 -16.75 -8.74 -21.00
CA LEU A 160 -17.32 -7.60 -21.74
C LEU A 160 -16.56 -7.27 -23.03
N LYS A 161 -15.28 -7.64 -23.11
CA LYS A 161 -14.42 -7.43 -24.28
C LYS A 161 -14.32 -8.63 -25.21
N GLY A 162 -14.81 -9.80 -24.80
CA GLY A 162 -14.60 -11.06 -25.53
C GLY A 162 -13.12 -11.46 -25.57
N ALA A 163 -12.38 -11.18 -24.50
CA ALA A 163 -10.96 -11.48 -24.42
C ALA A 163 -10.71 -12.99 -24.30
N SER A 164 -9.84 -13.53 -25.16
CA SER A 164 -9.34 -14.91 -25.11
C SER A 164 -7.83 -14.95 -24.91
N ASP A 165 -7.11 -14.13 -25.68
CA ASP A 165 -5.65 -14.06 -25.66
C ASP A 165 -5.19 -12.77 -24.98
N LEU A 166 -4.31 -12.89 -23.99
CA LEU A 166 -3.82 -11.78 -23.19
C LEU A 166 -2.35 -11.50 -23.51
N SER A 167 -2.05 -10.22 -23.67
CA SER A 167 -0.70 -9.69 -23.80
C SER A 167 -0.43 -8.78 -22.62
N GLY A 168 0.55 -9.16 -21.79
CA GLY A 168 0.95 -8.46 -20.58
C GLY A 168 2.04 -7.41 -20.82
N ARG A 169 2.11 -6.46 -19.91
CA ARG A 169 3.23 -5.53 -19.71
C ARG A 169 3.58 -5.59 -18.23
N CYS A 170 4.83 -5.91 -17.93
CA CYS A 170 5.30 -6.08 -16.57
C CYS A 170 6.37 -5.04 -16.28
N ASP A 171 6.15 -4.24 -15.23
CA ASP A 171 7.08 -3.19 -14.84
C ASP A 171 7.04 -2.96 -13.33
N SER A 172 8.02 -2.25 -12.79
CA SER A 172 8.09 -1.92 -11.36
C SER A 172 8.25 -0.43 -11.11
N PHE A 173 7.60 0.03 -10.05
CA PHE A 173 7.69 1.40 -9.56
C PHE A 173 7.87 1.38 -8.05
N VAL A 174 8.09 2.54 -7.43
CA VAL A 174 8.28 2.62 -5.98
C VAL A 174 7.04 3.23 -5.38
N VAL A 175 6.49 2.55 -4.39
CA VAL A 175 5.45 3.13 -3.52
C VAL A 175 6.17 3.63 -2.28
N GLU A 176 6.10 4.94 -2.05
CA GLU A 176 6.79 5.56 -0.92
C GLU A 176 6.20 5.09 0.40
N THR A 177 7.05 4.98 1.43
CA THR A 177 6.55 4.84 2.80
C THR A 177 6.33 6.23 3.39
N ASP A 178 5.28 6.42 4.18
CA ASP A 178 5.05 7.66 4.93
C ASP A 178 6.07 7.84 6.07
N VAL A 179 7.30 8.21 5.69
CA VAL A 179 8.44 8.40 6.58
C VAL A 179 9.17 9.70 6.24
N HIS A 180 9.73 10.31 7.27
CA HIS A 180 10.63 11.45 7.07
C HIS A 180 12.01 10.96 6.63
N PHE A 181 12.78 11.85 6.00
CA PHE A 181 14.12 11.53 5.54
C PHE A 181 15.03 11.09 6.73
N PRO A 182 15.64 9.90 6.68
CA PRO A 182 16.37 9.34 7.81
C PRO A 182 17.77 9.92 7.93
N THR A 183 18.13 10.30 9.16
CA THR A 183 19.50 10.59 9.57
C THR A 183 19.79 9.84 10.86
N ASP A 184 21.01 9.36 11.06
CA ASP A 184 21.33 8.57 12.27
C ASP A 184 20.95 9.33 13.56
N ILE A 185 21.10 10.67 13.55
CA ILE A 185 20.73 11.54 14.68
C ILE A 185 19.22 11.66 14.91
N ASN A 186 18.38 11.71 13.87
CA ASN A 186 16.92 11.81 14.03
C ASN A 186 16.32 10.46 14.41
N LEU A 187 16.83 9.36 13.86
CA LEU A 187 16.42 8.01 14.23
C LEU A 187 16.78 7.71 15.69
N LEU A 188 17.94 8.17 16.18
CA LEU A 188 18.27 8.10 17.60
C LEU A 188 17.31 8.92 18.46
N LEU A 189 16.95 10.14 18.03
CA LEU A 189 16.01 10.99 18.77
C LEU A 189 14.64 10.32 18.87
N ASP A 190 14.16 9.72 17.79
CA ASP A 190 12.88 9.02 17.76
C ASP A 190 12.88 7.76 18.61
N ALA A 191 13.96 6.97 18.56
CA ALA A 191 14.10 5.79 19.41
C ALA A 191 14.08 6.17 20.89
N VAL A 192 14.90 7.16 21.29
CA VAL A 192 14.96 7.59 22.70
C VAL A 192 13.65 8.24 23.15
N ARG A 193 12.96 9.00 22.30
CA ARG A 193 11.62 9.53 22.60
C ARG A 193 10.65 8.40 22.96
N LYS A 194 10.68 7.31 22.19
CA LYS A 194 9.82 6.14 22.42
C LYS A 194 10.24 5.37 23.67
N ILE A 195 11.53 5.13 23.87
CA ILE A 195 12.06 4.53 25.11
C ILE A 195 11.53 5.30 26.33
N LEU A 196 11.76 6.61 26.39
CA LEU A 196 11.38 7.46 27.53
C LEU A 196 9.86 7.44 27.79
N ALA A 197 9.03 7.48 26.74
CA ALA A 197 7.59 7.45 26.88
C ALA A 197 7.08 6.08 27.37
N HIS A 198 7.55 4.99 26.77
CA HIS A 198 7.10 3.64 27.08
C HIS A 198 7.63 3.16 28.45
N ILE A 199 8.90 3.41 28.76
CA ILE A 199 9.47 3.04 30.06
C ILE A 199 8.83 3.83 31.20
N SER A 200 8.55 5.13 31.01
CA SER A 200 7.89 5.93 32.02
C SER A 200 6.49 5.42 32.34
N ARG A 201 5.76 4.96 31.32
CA ARG A 201 4.43 4.38 31.50
C ARG A 201 4.51 3.03 32.21
N ALA A 202 5.36 2.12 31.72
CA ALA A 202 5.52 0.81 32.32
C ALA A 202 5.97 0.87 33.79
N CYS A 203 6.96 1.71 34.10
CA CYS A 203 7.41 1.90 35.48
C CYS A 203 6.34 2.55 36.38
N SER A 204 5.57 3.52 35.87
CA SER A 204 4.50 4.15 36.65
C SER A 204 3.39 3.16 37.00
N GLU A 205 3.03 2.27 36.08
CA GLU A 205 2.01 1.23 36.29
C GLU A 205 2.53 0.14 37.24
N ALA A 206 3.83 -0.17 37.21
CA ALA A 206 4.49 -1.15 38.07
C ALA A 206 5.00 -0.60 39.42
N GLY A 207 4.74 0.68 39.75
CA GLY A 207 5.23 1.30 40.99
C GLY A 207 6.75 1.56 41.05
N VAL A 208 7.47 1.45 39.94
CA VAL A 208 8.91 1.67 39.85
C VAL A 208 9.20 3.18 39.68
N ALA A 209 9.99 3.75 40.59
CA ALA A 209 10.35 5.16 40.55
C ALA A 209 11.43 5.47 39.49
N GLY A 210 11.64 6.76 39.22
CA GLY A 210 12.79 7.24 38.42
C GLY A 210 12.44 7.94 37.11
N TRP A 211 11.27 7.68 36.52
CA TRP A 211 10.92 8.22 35.19
C TRP A 211 9.95 9.41 35.20
N ARG A 212 9.63 9.96 36.37
CA ARG A 212 8.72 11.13 36.51
C ARG A 212 9.13 12.32 35.63
N GLN A 213 10.44 12.51 35.43
CA GLN A 213 10.99 13.60 34.61
C GLN A 213 11.25 13.23 33.14
N HIS A 214 10.65 12.16 32.60
CA HIS A 214 10.91 11.72 31.21
C HIS A 214 10.76 12.84 30.16
N ARG A 215 9.79 13.75 30.33
CA ARG A 215 9.60 14.91 29.42
C ARG A 215 10.77 15.88 29.47
N HIS A 216 11.34 16.13 30.65
CA HIS A 216 12.53 16.96 30.82
C HIS A 216 13.77 16.31 30.20
N ASN A 217 13.94 15.00 30.44
CA ASN A 217 15.03 14.21 29.87
C ASN A 217 15.00 14.26 28.33
N TYR A 218 13.82 14.08 27.73
CA TYR A 218 13.63 14.22 26.29
C TYR A 218 14.01 15.62 25.78
N ARG A 219 13.61 16.70 26.48
CA ARG A 219 13.97 18.08 26.11
C ARG A 219 15.49 18.30 26.15
N LYS A 220 16.20 17.74 27.14
CA LYS A 220 17.67 17.81 27.21
C LYS A 220 18.33 17.19 25.97
N ILE A 221 17.89 15.99 25.58
CA ILE A 221 18.39 15.28 24.40
C ILE A 221 18.06 16.06 23.12
N LYS A 222 16.81 16.55 23.01
CA LYS A 222 16.36 17.36 21.87
C LYS A 222 17.18 18.66 21.70
N LYS A 223 17.62 19.29 22.81
CA LYS A 223 18.52 20.46 22.74
C LYS A 223 19.86 20.11 22.08
N LYS A 224 20.47 18.97 22.43
CA LYS A 224 21.71 18.49 21.79
C LYS A 224 21.51 18.13 20.32
N PHE A 225 20.42 17.42 19.99
CA PHE A 225 20.02 17.17 18.61
C PHE A 225 19.90 18.47 17.80
N ASN A 226 19.20 19.48 18.33
CA ASN A 226 19.02 20.76 17.65
C ASN A 226 20.34 21.51 17.45
N ARG A 227 21.29 21.40 18.40
CA ARG A 227 22.65 21.94 18.25
C ARG A 227 23.33 21.30 17.05
N ILE A 228 23.37 19.97 16.99
CA ILE A 228 23.99 19.21 15.88
C ILE A 228 23.32 19.55 14.54
N ASN A 229 22.00 19.54 14.47
CA ASN A 229 21.26 19.75 13.22
C ASN A 229 21.51 21.14 12.60
N LYS A 230 21.92 22.13 13.42
CA LYS A 230 22.28 23.48 12.95
C LYS A 230 23.75 23.59 12.55
N MET A 231 24.60 22.60 12.86
CA MET A 231 26.02 22.66 12.55
C MET A 231 26.28 22.31 11.09
N LYS A 232 26.87 23.26 10.37
CA LYS A 232 27.40 23.04 9.01
C LYS A 232 28.91 22.84 9.04
N ARG A 233 29.43 22.03 8.12
CA ARG A 233 30.87 21.92 7.84
C ARG A 233 31.41 23.27 7.33
N SER A 234 32.70 23.52 7.58
CA SER A 234 33.35 24.75 7.12
C SER A 234 33.54 24.73 5.61
N THR A 235 33.19 25.83 4.94
CA THR A 235 33.45 26.06 3.51
C THR A 235 34.77 26.81 3.26
N SER A 236 35.52 27.15 4.32
CA SER A 236 36.80 27.86 4.22
C SER A 236 37.83 27.06 3.41
N LYS A 237 38.78 27.74 2.77
CA LYS A 237 39.92 27.08 2.11
C LYS A 237 41.01 26.63 3.09
N SER A 238 41.05 27.20 4.30
CA SER A 238 42.04 26.86 5.35
C SER A 238 41.76 25.46 5.91
N SER A 239 42.79 24.60 5.90
CA SER A 239 42.75 23.26 6.48
C SER A 239 42.56 23.28 8.00
N GLU A 240 43.21 24.21 8.69
CA GLU A 240 43.09 24.40 10.14
C GLU A 240 41.67 24.78 10.56
N LYS A 241 41.04 25.76 9.88
CA LYS A 241 39.65 26.14 10.14
C LYS A 241 38.66 25.02 9.85
N LYS A 242 38.96 24.13 8.90
CA LYS A 242 38.16 22.90 8.67
C LYS A 242 38.35 21.92 9.83
N ALA A 243 39.58 21.66 10.25
CA ALA A 243 39.89 20.72 11.32
C ALA A 243 39.25 21.13 12.66
N ILE A 244 39.36 22.41 13.06
CA ILE A 244 38.70 22.93 14.27
C ILE A 244 37.18 22.76 14.18
N ARG A 245 36.59 23.07 13.01
CA ARG A 245 35.15 22.94 12.82
C ARG A 245 34.69 21.48 12.88
N ASP A 246 35.45 20.57 12.29
CA ASP A 246 35.17 19.14 12.32
C ASP A 246 35.31 18.58 13.74
N ALA A 247 36.31 19.04 14.52
CA ALA A 247 36.46 18.68 15.93
C ALA A 247 35.24 19.08 16.77
N LEU A 248 34.74 20.32 16.62
CA LEU A 248 33.51 20.77 17.28
C LEU A 248 32.29 19.93 16.89
N ILE A 249 32.20 19.52 15.62
CA ILE A 249 31.11 18.65 15.15
C ILE A 249 31.22 17.28 15.81
N MET A 250 32.41 16.68 15.87
CA MET A 250 32.64 15.38 16.52
C MET A 250 32.29 15.44 18.01
N GLU A 251 32.74 16.47 18.73
CA GLU A 251 32.44 16.69 20.15
C GLU A 251 30.93 16.80 20.39
N ALA A 252 30.22 17.60 19.58
CA ALA A 252 28.76 17.74 19.71
C ALA A 252 28.01 16.42 19.48
N HIS A 253 28.49 15.57 18.56
CA HIS A 253 27.93 14.23 18.36
C HIS A 253 28.24 13.29 19.52
N GLN A 254 29.47 13.30 20.04
CA GLN A 254 29.87 12.53 21.23
C GLN A 254 28.98 12.87 22.43
N GLU A 255 28.87 14.16 22.73
CA GLU A 255 27.99 14.70 23.76
C GLU A 255 26.52 14.24 23.64
N TYR A 256 26.03 14.07 22.41
CA TYR A 256 24.66 13.65 22.13
C TYR A 256 24.48 12.15 22.31
N ILE A 257 25.38 11.34 21.77
CA ILE A 257 25.30 9.88 21.90
C ILE A 257 25.56 9.43 23.34
N ASP A 258 26.39 10.13 24.11
CA ASP A 258 26.63 9.82 25.53
C ASP A 258 25.40 10.11 26.37
N LEU A 259 24.77 11.28 26.17
CA LEU A 259 23.54 11.61 26.88
C LEU A 259 22.42 10.63 26.50
N ALA A 260 22.25 10.32 25.21
CA ALA A 260 21.27 9.34 24.76
C ALA A 260 21.57 7.95 25.36
N GLY A 261 22.83 7.50 25.29
CA GLY A 261 23.31 6.22 25.79
C GLY A 261 23.01 6.03 27.29
N SER A 262 23.25 7.05 28.11
CA SER A 262 22.94 7.00 29.54
C SER A 262 21.46 6.71 29.84
N TYR A 263 20.53 7.23 29.02
CA TYR A 263 19.10 6.93 29.18
C TYR A 263 18.72 5.56 28.62
N VAL A 264 19.41 5.10 27.57
CA VAL A 264 19.22 3.76 27.02
C VAL A 264 19.65 2.70 28.03
N GLU A 265 20.82 2.88 28.65
CA GLU A 265 21.35 2.01 29.70
C GLU A 265 20.41 1.96 30.92
N ARG A 266 20.03 3.13 31.42
CA ARG A 266 19.06 3.25 32.52
C ARG A 266 17.70 2.61 32.22
N ALA A 267 17.23 2.70 30.98
CA ALA A 267 16.02 2.00 30.55
C ALA A 267 16.22 0.48 30.57
N GLY A 268 17.38 -0.01 30.14
CA GLY A 268 17.78 -1.41 30.25
C GLY A 268 17.78 -1.93 31.70
N GLU A 269 18.29 -1.14 32.65
CA GLU A 269 18.22 -1.47 34.08
C GLU A 269 16.78 -1.54 34.60
N SER A 270 15.96 -0.54 34.25
CA SER A 270 14.55 -0.51 34.63
C SER A 270 13.77 -1.69 34.07
N LEU A 271 14.12 -2.16 32.86
CA LEU A 271 13.51 -3.34 32.27
C LEU A 271 13.80 -4.62 33.05
N LYS A 272 14.98 -4.76 33.68
CA LYS A 272 15.28 -5.92 34.54
C LYS A 272 14.29 -6.02 35.70
N ALA A 273 13.95 -4.88 36.31
CA ALA A 273 12.96 -4.84 37.40
C ALA A 273 11.52 -5.13 36.94
N LEU A 274 11.18 -4.85 35.67
CA LEU A 274 9.83 -5.06 35.12
C LEU A 274 9.55 -6.50 34.65
N LYS A 275 10.58 -7.33 34.43
CA LYS A 275 10.46 -8.66 33.82
C LYS A 275 9.85 -9.74 34.73
N HIS A 276 9.50 -9.42 35.97
CA HIS A 276 8.91 -10.36 36.92
C HIS A 276 7.40 -10.55 36.77
N ASP A 277 6.74 -9.79 35.88
CA ASP A 277 5.28 -9.81 35.69
C ASP A 277 4.91 -9.95 34.20
N PHE A 278 3.95 -10.84 33.90
CA PHE A 278 3.52 -11.18 32.55
C PHE A 278 2.90 -9.99 31.79
N GLU A 279 2.12 -9.12 32.45
CA GLU A 279 1.57 -7.92 31.81
C GLU A 279 2.67 -6.92 31.41
N ASN A 280 3.75 -6.89 32.18
CA ASN A 280 4.89 -6.04 31.90
C ASN A 280 5.79 -6.61 30.80
N THR A 281 5.71 -7.89 30.47
CA THR A 281 6.47 -8.53 29.39
C THR A 281 6.20 -7.88 28.03
N ALA A 282 4.93 -7.71 27.64
CA ALA A 282 4.59 -7.10 26.34
C ALA A 282 5.06 -5.64 26.25
N ARG A 283 4.94 -4.88 27.35
CA ARG A 283 5.42 -3.50 27.43
C ARG A 283 6.96 -3.44 27.38
N ALA A 284 7.63 -4.37 28.07
CA ALA A 284 9.07 -4.48 28.09
C ALA A 284 9.62 -4.77 26.68
N MET A 285 9.00 -5.69 25.93
CA MET A 285 9.39 -5.98 24.54
C MET A 285 9.33 -4.74 23.64
N VAL A 286 8.33 -3.87 23.82
CA VAL A 286 8.24 -2.60 23.06
C VAL A 286 9.41 -1.67 23.40
N VAL A 287 9.80 -1.57 24.68
CA VAL A 287 10.96 -0.74 25.07
C VAL A 287 12.26 -1.35 24.54
N GLU A 288 12.46 -2.67 24.69
CA GLU A 288 13.64 -3.40 24.19
C GLU A 288 13.84 -3.22 22.69
N HIS A 289 12.74 -3.25 21.93
CA HIS A 289 12.75 -2.97 20.51
C HIS A 289 13.35 -1.59 20.18
N PHE A 290 12.89 -0.53 20.85
CA PHE A 290 13.45 0.81 20.64
C PHE A 290 14.86 0.97 21.22
N VAL A 291 15.22 0.26 22.29
CA VAL A 291 16.59 0.19 22.83
C VAL A 291 17.55 -0.38 21.78
N SER A 292 17.15 -1.46 21.08
CA SER A 292 17.94 -2.03 19.97
C SER A 292 18.20 -1.01 18.87
N HIS A 293 17.17 -0.27 18.44
CA HIS A 293 17.33 0.81 17.45
C HIS A 293 18.23 1.95 17.97
N ALA A 294 18.07 2.38 19.22
CA ALA A 294 18.91 3.42 19.81
C ALA A 294 20.38 3.00 19.85
N ASN A 295 20.67 1.77 20.27
CA ASN A 295 22.02 1.21 20.27
C ASN A 295 22.62 1.15 18.86
N ARG A 296 21.84 0.72 17.87
CA ARG A 296 22.27 0.74 16.46
C ARG A 296 22.65 2.15 16.02
N GLN A 297 21.85 3.16 16.34
CA GLN A 297 22.12 4.53 15.92
C GLN A 297 23.28 5.18 16.68
N ILE A 298 23.45 4.89 17.98
CA ILE A 298 24.64 5.28 18.74
C ILE A 298 25.89 4.70 18.08
N ASN A 299 25.87 3.41 17.71
CA ASN A 299 26.99 2.76 17.02
C ASN A 299 27.25 3.37 15.64
N GLN A 300 26.22 3.61 14.83
CA GLN A 300 26.36 4.22 13.49
C GLN A 300 26.90 5.64 13.54
N ILE A 301 26.41 6.48 14.46
CA ILE A 301 26.94 7.84 14.67
C ILE A 301 28.41 7.78 15.08
N ARG A 302 28.77 6.89 16.01
CA ARG A 302 30.16 6.72 16.45
C ARG A 302 31.08 6.34 15.29
N ARG A 303 30.71 5.29 14.55
CA ARG A 303 31.48 4.80 13.41
C ARG A 303 31.60 5.83 12.29
N ARG A 304 30.49 6.45 11.90
CA ARG A 304 30.45 7.41 10.79
C ARG A 304 31.11 8.75 11.10
N VAL A 305 30.82 9.33 12.25
CA VAL A 305 31.20 10.72 12.57
C VAL A 305 32.55 10.78 13.28
N ILE A 306 32.78 9.88 14.23
CA ILE A 306 33.98 9.90 15.08
C ILE A 306 35.09 9.08 14.45
N GLN A 307 34.79 7.84 14.04
CA GLN A 307 35.77 6.93 13.43
C GLN A 307 35.92 7.13 11.91
N LYS A 308 35.07 7.97 11.30
CA LYS A 308 35.06 8.29 9.85
C LYS A 308 34.87 7.06 8.94
N GLU A 309 34.21 6.02 9.45
CA GLU A 309 33.93 4.79 8.70
C GLU A 309 32.76 4.98 7.73
N THR A 310 32.80 4.22 6.63
CA THR A 310 31.66 4.10 5.71
C THR A 310 30.78 2.95 6.16
N ILE A 311 29.56 3.27 6.62
CA ILE A 311 28.59 2.24 7.03
C ILE A 311 28.01 1.51 5.81
N PRO A 312 28.15 0.18 5.72
CA PRO A 312 27.52 -0.64 4.69
C PRO A 312 26.01 -0.43 4.63
N HIS A 313 25.43 -0.52 3.43
CA HIS A 313 24.00 -0.23 3.24
C HIS A 313 23.08 -1.19 4.02
N HIS A 314 23.44 -2.48 4.09
CA HIS A 314 22.64 -3.51 4.74
C HIS A 314 22.55 -3.39 6.27
N GLU A 315 23.44 -2.59 6.88
CA GLU A 315 23.40 -2.31 8.32
C GLU A 315 22.43 -1.16 8.66
N LYS A 316 22.00 -0.39 7.66
CA LYS A 316 21.17 0.80 7.85
C LYS A 316 19.70 0.43 7.97
N VAL A 317 18.99 1.22 8.77
CA VAL A 317 17.52 1.24 8.81
C VAL A 317 17.06 2.64 8.49
N PHE A 318 16.04 2.72 7.64
CA PHE A 318 15.54 3.99 7.10
C PHE A 318 14.29 4.49 7.83
N SER A 319 13.68 3.66 8.67
CA SER A 319 12.63 4.05 9.61
C SER A 319 12.56 3.04 10.75
N ILE A 320 12.47 3.54 11.99
CA ILE A 320 12.25 2.67 13.17
C ILE A 320 10.76 2.34 13.38
N PHE A 321 9.87 2.96 12.60
CA PHE A 321 8.42 2.71 12.64
C PHE A 321 7.98 1.83 11.48
N GLU A 322 8.67 1.94 10.35
CA GLU A 322 8.41 1.19 9.12
C GLU A 322 9.73 0.53 8.67
N GLU A 323 10.17 -0.50 9.39
CA GLU A 323 11.47 -1.14 9.16
C GLU A 323 11.63 -1.79 7.78
N HIS A 324 10.52 -2.00 7.08
CA HIS A 324 10.49 -2.50 5.73
C HIS A 324 10.88 -1.44 4.69
N THR A 325 10.94 -0.15 5.05
CA THR A 325 11.34 0.91 4.11
C THR A 325 12.73 0.65 3.56
N GLU A 326 12.86 0.68 2.24
CA GLU A 326 14.13 0.58 1.53
C GLU A 326 14.50 1.93 0.91
N TRP A 327 15.81 2.11 0.73
CA TRP A 327 16.36 3.28 0.03
C TRP A 327 16.65 2.89 -1.41
N ILE A 328 15.84 3.42 -2.33
CA ILE A 328 15.85 3.03 -3.74
C ILE A 328 16.42 4.16 -4.60
N SER A 329 17.55 3.88 -5.25
CA SER A 329 18.17 4.80 -6.21
C SER A 329 17.73 4.46 -7.63
N LYS A 330 16.79 5.21 -8.20
CA LYS A 330 16.53 5.16 -9.64
C LYS A 330 17.63 5.93 -10.37
N GLY A 331 18.39 5.28 -11.25
CA GLY A 331 19.54 5.85 -11.96
C GLY A 331 19.21 6.95 -12.99
N LYS A 332 18.07 7.64 -12.88
CA LYS A 332 17.70 8.78 -13.73
C LYS A 332 18.34 10.04 -13.13
N ALA A 333 19.08 10.79 -13.95
CA ALA A 333 19.70 12.04 -13.53
C ALA A 333 18.64 13.00 -12.96
N GLY A 334 18.82 13.44 -11.71
CA GLY A 334 17.92 14.38 -11.03
C GLY A 334 16.85 13.78 -10.11
N VAL A 335 16.61 12.47 -10.12
CA VAL A 335 15.65 11.83 -9.20
C VAL A 335 16.31 11.65 -7.83
N ARG A 336 15.74 12.33 -6.82
CA ARG A 336 16.07 12.15 -5.40
C ARG A 336 15.79 10.70 -5.01
N GLN A 337 16.61 10.14 -4.13
CA GLN A 337 16.44 8.76 -3.70
C GLN A 337 15.06 8.57 -3.05
N GLU A 338 14.36 7.51 -3.44
CA GLU A 338 12.99 7.24 -3.00
C GLU A 338 13.02 6.29 -1.78
N LEU A 339 12.22 6.60 -0.76
CA LEU A 339 12.10 5.80 0.47
C LEU A 339 10.79 5.01 0.42
N GLY A 340 10.89 3.71 0.19
CA GLY A 340 9.70 2.91 -0.09
C GLY A 340 10.00 1.45 -0.37
N LEU A 341 9.06 0.78 -1.01
CA LEU A 341 9.26 -0.55 -1.58
C LEU A 341 8.97 -0.52 -3.06
N ARG A 342 9.71 -1.33 -3.83
CA ARG A 342 9.33 -1.59 -5.22
C ARG A 342 8.05 -2.41 -5.23
N VAL A 343 7.15 -2.06 -6.14
CA VAL A 343 5.94 -2.80 -6.46
C VAL A 343 6.00 -3.13 -7.94
N CYS A 344 5.99 -4.43 -8.25
CA CYS A 344 5.93 -4.90 -9.62
C CYS A 344 4.47 -5.21 -9.98
N VAL A 345 4.02 -4.72 -11.13
CA VAL A 345 2.66 -4.94 -11.65
C VAL A 345 2.71 -5.54 -13.04
N LEU A 346 1.75 -6.40 -13.35
CA LEU A 346 1.54 -6.93 -14.69
C LEU A 346 0.14 -6.52 -15.19
N GLU A 347 0.12 -5.63 -16.18
CA GLU A 347 -1.07 -5.07 -16.81
C GLU A 347 -1.34 -5.73 -18.16
N ASP A 348 -2.60 -5.98 -18.51
CA ASP A 348 -2.99 -6.50 -19.82
C ASP A 348 -3.30 -5.41 -20.86
N GLN A 349 -3.59 -5.81 -22.09
CA GLN A 349 -3.92 -4.88 -23.17
C GLN A 349 -5.22 -4.07 -22.96
N TYR A 350 -6.06 -4.44 -21.99
CA TYR A 350 -7.32 -3.77 -21.68
C TYR A 350 -7.21 -2.80 -20.50
N GLY A 351 -6.02 -2.70 -19.89
CA GLY A 351 -5.74 -1.83 -18.76
C GLY A 351 -5.83 -2.53 -17.40
N PHE A 352 -6.24 -3.79 -17.34
CA PHE A 352 -6.42 -4.51 -16.09
C PHE A 352 -5.08 -4.98 -15.52
N ILE A 353 -4.90 -4.77 -14.22
CA ILE A 353 -3.76 -5.29 -13.50
C ILE A 353 -4.06 -6.74 -13.11
N LEU A 354 -3.41 -7.68 -13.77
CA LEU A 354 -3.63 -9.11 -13.58
C LEU A 354 -2.93 -9.62 -12.31
N HIS A 355 -1.78 -9.03 -11.97
CA HIS A 355 -1.01 -9.41 -10.80
C HIS A 355 -0.14 -8.25 -10.31
N HIS A 356 0.14 -8.24 -9.02
CA HIS A 356 1.05 -7.32 -8.37
C HIS A 356 1.88 -8.06 -7.32
N HIS A 357 3.07 -7.56 -7.02
CA HIS A 357 3.97 -8.10 -6.01
C HIS A 357 4.74 -6.98 -5.30
N VAL A 358 4.72 -6.98 -3.97
CA VAL A 358 5.51 -6.07 -3.14
C VAL A 358 6.88 -6.69 -2.91
N MET A 359 7.93 -6.00 -3.32
CA MET A 359 9.29 -6.52 -3.39
C MET A 359 10.08 -6.12 -2.14
N GLU A 360 10.24 -7.06 -1.20
CA GLU A 360 11.10 -6.88 -0.03
C GLU A 360 12.50 -7.43 -0.32
N LYS A 361 13.50 -6.55 -0.40
CA LYS A 361 14.91 -6.83 -0.69
C LYS A 361 15.10 -7.59 -2.01
N GLN A 362 14.20 -7.30 -2.95
CA GLN A 362 14.13 -7.92 -4.26
C GLN A 362 14.38 -6.89 -5.36
N THR A 363 14.93 -7.39 -6.45
CA THR A 363 15.24 -6.65 -7.68
C THR A 363 14.40 -7.22 -8.82
N ASP A 364 14.24 -6.46 -9.90
CA ASP A 364 13.29 -6.78 -10.98
C ASP A 364 13.58 -8.16 -11.59
N GLU A 365 14.85 -8.46 -11.85
CA GLU A 365 15.27 -9.75 -12.42
C GLU A 365 14.94 -10.95 -11.53
N LYS A 366 14.84 -10.75 -10.21
CA LYS A 366 14.52 -11.83 -9.26
C LYS A 366 13.03 -12.19 -9.26
N VAL A 367 12.16 -11.26 -9.64
CA VAL A 367 10.70 -11.47 -9.61
C VAL A 367 10.11 -11.79 -10.99
N THR A 368 10.82 -11.51 -12.09
CA THR A 368 10.34 -11.65 -13.47
C THR A 368 9.60 -12.95 -13.77
N VAL A 369 10.23 -14.11 -13.47
CA VAL A 369 9.64 -15.42 -13.79
C VAL A 369 8.42 -15.68 -12.92
N SER A 370 8.52 -15.37 -11.62
CA SER A 370 7.41 -15.59 -10.68
C SER A 370 6.19 -14.73 -11.00
N MET A 371 6.39 -13.49 -11.49
CA MET A 371 5.30 -12.61 -11.92
C MET A 371 4.51 -13.23 -13.07
N VAL A 372 5.20 -13.77 -14.07
CA VAL A 372 4.57 -14.41 -15.23
C VAL A 372 3.88 -15.72 -14.85
N GLU A 373 4.57 -16.59 -14.10
CA GLU A 373 4.02 -17.88 -13.67
C GLU A 373 2.74 -17.69 -12.85
N GLN A 374 2.77 -16.82 -11.84
CA GLN A 374 1.61 -16.53 -11.01
C GLN A 374 0.49 -15.90 -11.82
N THR A 375 0.81 -14.98 -12.75
CA THR A 375 -0.21 -14.38 -13.63
C THR A 375 -0.85 -15.44 -14.52
N LYS A 376 -0.06 -16.31 -15.15
CA LYS A 376 -0.57 -17.36 -16.03
C LYS A 376 -1.41 -18.40 -15.28
N SER A 377 -1.07 -18.70 -14.02
CA SER A 377 -1.90 -19.56 -13.16
C SER A 377 -3.29 -18.96 -12.89
N LYS A 378 -3.39 -17.63 -12.77
CA LYS A 378 -4.65 -16.90 -12.52
C LYS A 378 -5.43 -16.64 -13.81
N PHE A 379 -4.70 -16.43 -14.91
CA PHE A 379 -5.18 -16.07 -16.25
C PHE A 379 -4.46 -16.89 -17.32
N PRO A 380 -4.93 -18.12 -17.60
CA PRO A 380 -4.27 -19.04 -18.55
C PRO A 380 -4.11 -18.50 -19.98
N GLY A 381 -4.94 -17.52 -20.37
CA GLY A 381 -4.86 -16.85 -21.67
C GLY A 381 -3.66 -15.92 -21.85
N LEU A 382 -2.78 -15.73 -20.85
CA LEU A 382 -1.55 -14.96 -21.01
C LEU A 382 -0.58 -15.66 -21.97
N ARG A 383 -0.36 -15.06 -23.14
CA ARG A 383 0.49 -15.60 -24.21
C ARG A 383 1.74 -14.78 -24.46
N ALA A 384 1.66 -13.46 -24.29
CA ALA A 384 2.78 -12.56 -24.51
C ALA A 384 3.02 -11.68 -23.28
N CYS A 385 4.27 -11.28 -23.04
CA CYS A 385 4.57 -10.24 -22.05
C CYS A 385 5.79 -9.41 -22.45
N SER A 386 5.70 -8.09 -22.26
CA SER A 386 6.84 -7.17 -22.41
C SER A 386 7.38 -6.68 -21.08
N PHE A 387 8.68 -6.41 -21.06
CA PHE A 387 9.45 -6.01 -19.89
C PHE A 387 10.48 -4.95 -20.25
N ASP A 388 10.92 -4.23 -19.22
CA ASP A 388 12.06 -3.35 -19.30
C ASP A 388 13.40 -4.10 -19.12
N LYS A 389 14.52 -3.44 -19.48
CA LYS A 389 15.87 -4.03 -19.41
C LYS A 389 16.28 -4.48 -18.01
N GLY A 390 15.71 -3.88 -16.97
CA GLY A 390 15.96 -4.23 -15.57
C GLY A 390 15.61 -5.69 -15.23
N PHE A 391 14.61 -6.26 -15.92
CA PHE A 391 14.11 -7.62 -15.69
C PHE A 391 14.97 -8.72 -16.31
N TYR A 392 16.02 -8.35 -17.07
CA TYR A 392 16.83 -9.30 -17.82
C TYR A 392 17.90 -9.98 -16.97
N SER A 393 17.92 -11.31 -17.05
CA SER A 393 19.08 -12.17 -16.81
C SER A 393 19.06 -13.33 -17.83
N PRO A 394 20.20 -14.01 -18.09
CA PRO A 394 20.21 -15.17 -18.98
C PRO A 394 19.22 -16.26 -18.55
N ASP A 395 19.04 -16.45 -17.25
CA ASP A 395 18.11 -17.43 -16.70
C ASP A 395 16.64 -17.01 -16.89
N THR A 396 16.30 -15.74 -16.66
CA THR A 396 14.92 -15.24 -16.87
C THR A 396 14.52 -15.34 -18.34
N ALA A 397 15.39 -14.91 -19.26
CA ALA A 397 15.14 -14.99 -20.71
C ALA A 397 14.88 -16.42 -21.20
N ARG A 398 15.56 -17.42 -20.61
CA ARG A 398 15.34 -18.83 -20.90
C ARG A 398 14.04 -19.36 -20.28
N LYS A 399 13.79 -19.08 -19.01
CA LYS A 399 12.63 -19.61 -18.27
C LYS A 399 11.30 -19.06 -18.78
N LEU A 400 11.25 -17.78 -19.16
CA LEU A 400 10.01 -17.14 -19.64
C LEU A 400 9.42 -17.82 -20.89
N LYS A 401 10.26 -18.39 -21.76
CA LYS A 401 9.83 -19.12 -22.96
C LYS A 401 9.02 -20.39 -22.65
N LYS A 402 9.09 -20.90 -21.42
CA LYS A 402 8.26 -22.03 -20.97
C LYS A 402 6.82 -21.61 -20.67
N TYR A 403 6.61 -20.33 -20.39
CA TYR A 403 5.31 -19.79 -19.97
C TYR A 403 4.68 -18.92 -21.03
N LEU A 404 5.44 -18.32 -21.94
CA LEU A 404 4.93 -17.35 -22.91
C LEU A 404 5.33 -17.75 -24.32
N ASP A 405 4.39 -17.59 -25.25
CA ASP A 405 4.58 -17.79 -26.68
C ASP A 405 5.49 -16.67 -27.24
N LEU A 406 5.33 -15.45 -26.73
CA LEU A 406 6.13 -14.28 -27.11
C LEU A 406 6.68 -13.54 -25.88
N VAL A 407 8.00 -13.48 -25.77
CA VAL A 407 8.71 -12.76 -24.70
C VAL A 407 9.40 -11.53 -25.28
N ILE A 408 8.97 -10.34 -24.88
CA ILE A 408 9.63 -9.07 -25.24
C ILE A 408 10.46 -8.58 -24.06
N LEU A 409 11.66 -9.14 -23.92
CA LEU A 409 12.60 -8.82 -22.85
C LEU A 409 13.93 -8.34 -23.46
N PRO A 410 14.19 -7.03 -23.52
CA PRO A 410 15.43 -6.52 -24.09
C PRO A 410 16.64 -6.92 -23.23
N LYS A 411 17.71 -7.34 -23.89
CA LYS A 411 18.92 -7.80 -23.21
C LYS A 411 19.65 -6.63 -22.55
N LYS A 412 20.18 -6.90 -21.35
CA LYS A 412 21.08 -5.98 -20.64
C LYS A 412 22.51 -6.15 -21.17
N GLY A 413 23.14 -5.06 -21.58
CA GLY A 413 24.52 -5.04 -22.09
C GLY A 413 24.63 -5.24 -23.62
N ALA A 414 25.77 -5.75 -24.08
CA ALA A 414 26.07 -5.91 -25.50
C ALA A 414 25.24 -7.04 -26.15
N LEU A 415 24.69 -6.73 -27.33
CA LEU A 415 23.88 -7.66 -28.13
C LEU A 415 24.77 -8.49 -29.05
N SER A 416 24.59 -9.82 -29.03
CA SER A 416 25.15 -10.68 -30.07
C SER A 416 24.39 -10.49 -31.40
N LYS A 417 24.91 -11.03 -32.51
CA LYS A 417 24.20 -11.00 -33.80
C LYS A 417 22.79 -11.61 -33.69
N LYS A 418 22.69 -12.75 -33.02
CA LYS A 418 21.42 -13.45 -32.78
C LYS A 418 20.46 -12.65 -31.90
N ASP A 419 20.98 -11.98 -30.87
CA ASP A 419 20.15 -11.11 -30.02
C ASP A 419 19.63 -9.91 -30.82
N LYS A 420 20.45 -9.34 -31.71
CA LYS A 420 20.03 -8.24 -32.59
C LYS A 420 18.91 -8.70 -33.51
N GLU A 421 19.03 -9.85 -34.16
CA GLU A 421 17.97 -10.39 -35.04
C GLU A 421 16.64 -10.55 -34.30
N VAL A 422 16.66 -11.06 -33.07
CA VAL A 422 15.45 -11.19 -32.24
C VAL A 422 14.88 -9.82 -31.86
N GLU A 423 15.71 -8.91 -31.34
CA GLU A 423 15.24 -7.58 -30.91
C GLU A 423 14.77 -6.67 -32.06
N HIS A 424 15.23 -6.93 -33.30
CA HIS A 424 14.82 -6.20 -34.50
C HIS A 424 13.67 -6.88 -35.26
N SER A 425 13.20 -8.04 -34.78
CA SER A 425 12.03 -8.67 -35.37
C SER A 425 10.78 -7.78 -35.24
N PRO A 426 9.86 -7.79 -36.23
CA PRO A 426 8.67 -6.93 -36.22
C PRO A 426 7.83 -7.06 -34.95
N ASP A 427 7.64 -8.29 -34.47
CA ASP A 427 6.85 -8.57 -33.26
C ASP A 427 7.51 -8.01 -31.99
N PHE A 428 8.84 -8.12 -31.89
CA PHE A 428 9.58 -7.59 -30.75
C PHE A 428 9.50 -6.06 -30.72
N ILE A 429 9.71 -5.40 -31.86
CA ILE A 429 9.60 -3.93 -31.97
C ILE A 429 8.17 -3.48 -31.63
N ALA A 430 7.16 -4.15 -32.18
CA ALA A 430 5.76 -3.81 -31.92
C ALA A 430 5.38 -4.03 -30.44
N GLY A 431 5.87 -5.09 -29.80
CA GLY A 431 5.67 -5.34 -28.38
C GLY A 431 6.39 -4.32 -27.48
N ARG A 432 7.62 -3.94 -27.85
CA ARG A 432 8.43 -2.96 -27.12
C ARG A 432 7.83 -1.56 -27.21
N ARG A 433 7.34 -1.13 -28.38
CA ARG A 433 6.63 0.14 -28.54
C ARG A 433 5.35 0.21 -27.70
N ARG A 434 4.67 -0.92 -27.54
CA ARG A 434 3.48 -1.03 -26.68
C ARG A 434 3.81 -1.05 -25.18
N HIS A 435 5.06 -1.34 -24.79
CA HIS A 435 5.46 -1.42 -23.39
C HIS A 435 5.24 -0.10 -22.65
N SER A 436 5.53 1.05 -23.29
CA SER A 436 5.35 2.38 -22.71
C SER A 436 3.93 2.69 -22.22
N ALA A 437 2.92 1.93 -22.64
CA ALA A 437 1.56 2.06 -22.12
C ALA A 437 1.47 1.71 -20.62
N VAL A 438 2.39 0.89 -20.09
CA VAL A 438 2.44 0.53 -18.65
C VAL A 438 2.65 1.76 -17.76
N GLU A 439 3.37 2.77 -18.25
CA GLU A 439 3.59 4.05 -17.56
C GLU A 439 2.27 4.77 -17.30
N SER A 440 1.30 4.66 -18.22
CA SER A 440 -0.04 5.22 -18.00
C SER A 440 -0.80 4.44 -16.91
N GLY A 441 -0.58 3.13 -16.80
CA GLY A 441 -1.17 2.30 -15.75
C GLY A 441 -0.57 2.62 -14.37
N ILE A 442 0.75 2.75 -14.30
CA ILE A 442 1.50 3.13 -13.09
C ILE A 442 1.12 4.54 -12.65
N ASN A 443 1.19 5.53 -13.54
CA ASN A 443 0.77 6.90 -13.22
C ASN A 443 -0.68 6.95 -12.72
N ALA A 444 -1.56 6.12 -13.27
CA ALA A 444 -2.92 6.04 -12.74
C ALA A 444 -2.99 5.40 -11.34
N LEU A 445 -2.18 4.38 -11.05
CA LEU A 445 -2.07 3.82 -9.70
C LEU A 445 -1.55 4.85 -8.69
N GLU A 446 -0.53 5.63 -9.07
CA GLU A 446 0.04 6.70 -8.24
C GLU A 446 -1.01 7.76 -7.91
N ASN A 447 -1.73 8.25 -8.94
CA ASN A 447 -2.84 9.20 -8.74
C ASN A 447 -3.99 8.61 -7.91
N HIS A 448 -4.17 7.29 -7.93
CA HIS A 448 -5.17 6.55 -7.17
C HIS A 448 -4.55 5.87 -5.93
N GLY A 449 -3.68 6.62 -5.25
CA GLY A 449 -3.23 6.38 -3.89
C GLY A 449 -1.99 5.53 -3.73
N LEU A 450 -1.35 5.01 -4.79
CA LEU A 450 -0.07 4.31 -4.72
C LEU A 450 1.15 5.21 -4.93
N ASP A 451 1.02 6.51 -4.68
CA ASP A 451 2.15 7.43 -4.50
C ASP A 451 2.84 7.18 -3.15
N ILE A 452 2.05 7.17 -2.05
CA ILE A 452 2.55 7.00 -0.69
C ILE A 452 1.66 6.07 0.13
N CYS A 453 2.25 5.06 0.77
CA CYS A 453 1.55 4.16 1.67
C CYS A 453 1.40 4.79 3.06
N ARG A 454 0.16 5.12 3.41
CA ARG A 454 -0.23 5.67 4.73
C ARG A 454 -0.61 4.58 5.75
N ASP A 455 -0.60 3.31 5.36
CA ASP A 455 -0.92 2.19 6.23
C ASP A 455 0.35 1.63 6.88
N HIS A 456 0.31 1.41 8.19
CA HIS A 456 1.46 0.97 8.97
C HIS A 456 1.78 -0.53 8.85
N GLY A 457 3.09 -0.83 8.89
CA GLY A 457 3.65 -2.17 8.89
C GLY A 457 3.59 -2.86 7.53
N ILE A 458 4.45 -3.87 7.32
CA ILE A 458 4.56 -4.57 6.03
C ILE A 458 3.23 -5.22 5.58
N PHE A 459 2.44 -5.74 6.52
CA PHE A 459 1.13 -6.28 6.20
C PHE A 459 0.15 -5.17 5.77
N GLY A 460 0.21 -4.00 6.41
CA GLY A 460 -0.53 -2.82 6.02
C GLY A 460 -0.15 -2.35 4.62
N PHE A 461 1.15 -2.30 4.32
CA PHE A 461 1.68 -1.96 3.01
C PHE A 461 1.17 -2.91 1.91
N LYS A 462 1.27 -4.23 2.13
CA LYS A 462 0.74 -5.23 1.18
C LYS A 462 -0.77 -5.11 0.99
N ARG A 463 -1.53 -4.87 2.07
CA ARG A 463 -2.98 -4.62 2.00
C ARG A 463 -3.27 -3.36 1.19
N TYR A 464 -2.53 -2.29 1.41
CA TYR A 464 -2.70 -1.01 0.75
C TYR A 464 -2.49 -1.13 -0.77
N VAL A 465 -1.40 -1.77 -1.20
CA VAL A 465 -1.15 -2.11 -2.61
C VAL A 465 -2.27 -2.96 -3.21
N ALA A 466 -2.64 -4.06 -2.54
CA ALA A 466 -3.70 -4.95 -3.03
C ALA A 466 -5.06 -4.25 -3.15
N LEU A 467 -5.37 -3.35 -2.21
CA LEU A 467 -6.63 -2.60 -2.20
C LEU A 467 -6.66 -1.58 -3.34
N SER A 468 -5.57 -0.88 -3.64
CA SER A 468 -5.53 0.07 -4.75
C SER A 468 -5.64 -0.65 -6.10
N VAL A 469 -4.92 -1.77 -6.27
CA VAL A 469 -5.05 -2.61 -7.47
C VAL A 469 -6.49 -3.10 -7.66
N THR A 470 -7.14 -3.53 -6.57
CA THR A 470 -8.55 -3.97 -6.60
C THR A 470 -9.47 -2.82 -6.99
N ALA A 471 -9.29 -1.66 -6.38
CA ALA A 471 -10.09 -0.47 -6.66
C ALA A 471 -9.93 -0.01 -8.11
N ARG A 472 -8.69 0.02 -8.62
CA ARG A 472 -8.37 0.34 -10.00
C ARG A 472 -9.02 -0.62 -10.99
N ASN A 473 -8.96 -1.92 -10.74
CA ASN A 473 -9.62 -2.90 -11.62
C ASN A 473 -11.15 -2.75 -11.62
N ILE A 474 -11.77 -2.43 -10.48
CA ILE A 474 -13.22 -2.15 -10.43
C ILE A 474 -13.55 -0.85 -11.19
N GLN A 475 -12.72 0.19 -11.04
CA GLN A 475 -12.86 1.44 -11.78
C GLN A 475 -12.75 1.22 -13.30
N ILE A 476 -11.78 0.42 -13.77
CA ILE A 476 -11.62 0.08 -15.19
C ILE A 476 -12.88 -0.62 -15.72
N LEU A 477 -13.43 -1.58 -14.97
CA LEU A 477 -14.69 -2.24 -15.31
C LEU A 477 -15.82 -1.20 -15.46
N GLY A 478 -15.95 -0.28 -14.51
CA GLY A 478 -16.94 0.79 -14.56
C GLY A 478 -16.74 1.76 -15.73
N ALA A 479 -15.51 2.18 -16.01
CA ALA A 479 -15.17 3.03 -17.15
C ALA A 479 -15.51 2.36 -18.50
N MET A 480 -15.29 1.05 -18.62
CA MET A 480 -15.70 0.28 -19.80
C MET A 480 -17.23 0.30 -19.98
N ILE A 481 -17.98 0.16 -18.88
CA ILE A 481 -19.45 0.21 -18.89
C ILE A 481 -19.94 1.61 -19.23
N GLN A 482 -19.36 2.65 -18.63
CA GLN A 482 -19.64 4.06 -18.91
C GLN A 482 -19.46 4.33 -20.41
N LYS A 483 -18.30 3.96 -20.99
CA LYS A 483 -18.01 4.13 -22.41
C LYS A 483 -19.00 3.39 -23.31
N LYS A 484 -19.42 2.17 -22.93
CA LYS A 484 -20.43 1.39 -23.67
C LYS A 484 -21.81 2.07 -23.62
N ARG A 485 -22.24 2.54 -22.46
CA ARG A 485 -23.51 3.26 -22.27
C ARG A 485 -23.52 4.57 -23.08
N LEU A 486 -22.46 5.38 -23.00
CA LEU A 486 -22.30 6.62 -23.77
C LEU A 486 -22.35 6.37 -25.28
N LYS A 487 -21.67 5.35 -25.79
CA LYS A 487 -21.75 4.98 -27.22
C LYS A 487 -23.18 4.63 -27.64
N ARG A 488 -23.94 3.93 -26.79
CA ARG A 488 -25.35 3.59 -27.07
C ARG A 488 -26.24 4.83 -27.09
N ILE A 489 -26.01 5.78 -26.19
CA ILE A 489 -26.74 7.06 -26.16
C ILE A 489 -26.42 7.88 -27.41
N LYS A 490 -25.14 8.02 -27.79
CA LYS A 490 -24.73 8.75 -29.01
C LYS A 490 -25.36 8.15 -30.27
N ARG A 491 -25.36 6.81 -30.40
CA ARG A 491 -26.03 6.10 -31.50
C ARG A 491 -27.54 6.39 -31.55
N ARG A 492 -28.22 6.39 -30.40
CA ARG A 492 -29.65 6.71 -30.32
C ARG A 492 -29.98 8.17 -30.65
N LYS A 493 -29.05 9.09 -30.37
CA LYS A 493 -29.20 10.53 -30.65
C LYS A 493 -28.75 10.94 -32.06
N GLY A 494 -28.38 10.00 -32.93
CA GLY A 494 -27.93 10.30 -34.30
C GLY A 494 -26.62 11.10 -34.40
N GLN A 495 -25.87 11.27 -33.32
CA GLN A 495 -24.64 12.06 -33.32
C GLN A 495 -23.44 11.19 -33.74
N THR A 496 -22.87 11.51 -34.90
CA THR A 496 -21.61 10.96 -35.44
C THR A 496 -20.46 11.18 -34.43
N PRO A 497 -19.48 10.27 -34.30
CA PRO A 497 -18.39 10.47 -33.33
C PRO A 497 -17.53 11.65 -33.78
N LEU A 498 -17.51 12.74 -33.00
CA LEU A 498 -16.42 13.71 -33.04
C LEU A 498 -15.10 12.95 -32.87
N ARG A 499 -14.24 13.02 -33.90
CA ARG A 499 -12.87 12.50 -33.87
C ARG A 499 -12.20 13.08 -32.62
N GLN A 500 -11.70 12.21 -31.74
CA GLN A 500 -10.80 12.65 -30.67
C GLN A 500 -9.55 13.20 -31.36
N ALA A 501 -9.25 14.49 -31.15
CA ALA A 501 -7.98 15.08 -31.53
C ALA A 501 -6.84 14.34 -30.80
N ALA A 502 -5.72 14.22 -31.51
CA ALA A 502 -4.57 13.36 -31.24
C ALA A 502 -3.92 13.56 -29.85
#